data_AF-A0A498G103-F1
#
_entry.id   AF-A0A498G103-F1
#
_cell.length_a   1.000
_cell.length_b   1.000
_cell.length_c   1.000
_cell.angle_alpha   90.00
_cell.angle_beta   90.00
_cell.angle_gamma   90.00
#
_symmetry.space_group_name_H-M   'P 1'
#
loop_
_entity.id
_entity.type
_entity.pdbx_description
1 polymer ?
#
loop_
_entity_poly.entity_id
_entity_poly.type
_entity_poly.pdbx_seq_one_letter_code
_entity_poly.pdbx_strand_id
1 'polypeptide(L)'
;EFSVRDVSVEERGRGHARGIGVKKAESEFVAIIDADDIACPNRLKRQLEYFESNPSTDAVGGYIGEFVATPDEIQSIRRVPIESGKIHRTAYYRSPMNHPTVTFRRSAVLDVGNYREMEYGEDYELWCRLLQNGKKLANLPEILVKARATELTTRRQGVHIARREIKLIRSIVDTGFYVWILGGINLAVRVPARLLPKRLLGLIYKTFFRS
;
A
#
# COMPACT_ATOMS: atom_id res chain seq x y z
N GLU A 1 11.85 5.88 -27.11
CA GLU A 1 11.46 7.11 -26.39
C GLU A 1 10.15 6.82 -25.67
N PHE A 2 10.04 7.12 -24.37
CA PHE A 2 8.78 6.94 -23.64
C PHE A 2 7.93 8.19 -23.80
N SER A 3 6.66 8.04 -24.20
CA SER A 3 5.75 9.18 -24.23
C SER A 3 5.40 9.61 -22.80
N VAL A 4 5.71 10.85 -22.45
CA VAL A 4 5.26 11.46 -21.20
C VAL A 4 3.99 12.25 -21.47
N ARG A 5 2.96 12.05 -20.63
CA ARG A 5 1.70 12.80 -20.71
C ARG A 5 1.37 13.35 -19.33
N ASP A 6 1.33 14.67 -19.24
CA ASP A 6 0.91 15.34 -18.02
C ASP A 6 -0.62 15.40 -17.95
N VAL A 7 -1.17 15.07 -16.78
CA VAL A 7 -2.61 15.09 -16.51
C VAL A 7 -2.86 15.92 -15.27
N SER A 8 -3.39 17.12 -15.46
CA SER A 8 -3.85 17.98 -14.37
C SER A 8 -5.24 17.54 -13.90
N VAL A 9 -5.43 17.56 -12.57
CA VAL A 9 -6.69 17.15 -11.93
C VAL A 9 -7.03 18.14 -10.82
N GLU A 10 -8.31 18.24 -10.46
CA GLU A 10 -8.73 19.00 -9.29
C GLU A 10 -8.14 18.40 -8.00
N GLU A 11 -7.81 19.24 -7.02
CA GLU A 11 -7.20 18.82 -5.75
C GLU A 11 -8.22 18.09 -4.85
N ARG A 12 -8.38 16.78 -5.11
CA ARG A 12 -9.32 15.89 -4.41
C ARG A 12 -8.64 14.70 -3.74
N GLY A 13 -7.35 14.86 -3.42
CA GLY A 13 -6.52 13.84 -2.78
C GLY A 13 -5.96 12.77 -3.72
N ARG A 14 -5.07 11.94 -3.18
CA ARG A 14 -4.25 10.98 -3.95
C ARG A 14 -5.06 9.90 -4.65
N GLY A 15 -6.12 9.40 -4.01
CA GLY A 15 -7.00 8.39 -4.59
C GLY A 15 -7.66 8.87 -5.88
N HIS A 16 -8.11 10.13 -5.92
CA HIS A 16 -8.70 10.74 -7.11
C HIS A 16 -7.68 10.83 -8.26
N ALA A 17 -6.50 11.42 -7.99
CA ALA A 17 -5.44 11.56 -8.98
C ALA A 17 -4.98 10.20 -9.54
N ARG A 18 -4.75 9.21 -8.66
CA ARG A 18 -4.37 7.84 -9.05
C ARG A 18 -5.47 7.18 -9.87
N GLY A 19 -6.73 7.34 -9.49
CA GLY A 19 -7.88 6.81 -10.23
C GLY A 19 -7.96 7.36 -11.65
N ILE A 20 -7.71 8.67 -11.83
CA ILE A 20 -7.62 9.29 -13.15
C ILE A 20 -6.42 8.74 -13.94
N GLY A 21 -5.25 8.62 -13.32
CA GLY A 21 -4.07 8.02 -13.93
C GLY A 21 -4.32 6.61 -14.46
N VAL A 22 -4.97 5.74 -13.67
CA VAL A 22 -5.34 4.38 -14.10
C VAL A 22 -6.30 4.40 -15.29
N LYS A 23 -7.28 5.31 -15.30
CA LYS A 23 -8.23 5.43 -16.43
C LYS A 23 -7.53 5.89 -17.71
N LYS A 24 -6.56 6.81 -17.59
CA LYS A 24 -5.80 7.37 -18.71
C LYS A 24 -4.67 6.45 -19.21
N ALA A 25 -4.20 5.52 -18.39
CA ALA A 25 -3.23 4.51 -18.82
C ALA A 25 -3.81 3.64 -19.95
N GLU A 26 -3.00 3.37 -20.97
CA GLU A 26 -3.38 2.56 -22.15
C GLU A 26 -2.79 1.15 -22.09
N SER A 27 -1.77 0.94 -21.27
CA SER A 27 -1.11 -0.35 -21.10
C SER A 27 -1.94 -1.33 -20.26
N GLU A 28 -1.71 -2.62 -20.52
CA GLU A 28 -2.27 -3.72 -19.73
C GLU A 28 -1.84 -3.65 -18.26
N PHE A 29 -0.57 -3.29 -18.02
CA PHE A 29 -0.01 -3.13 -16.69
C PHE A 29 0.18 -1.67 -16.33
N VAL A 30 -0.13 -1.32 -15.09
CA VAL A 30 0.12 0.01 -14.51
C VAL A 30 1.08 -0.16 -13.35
N ALA A 31 2.24 0.50 -13.45
CA ALA A 31 3.22 0.58 -12.37
C ALA A 31 3.06 1.90 -11.62
N ILE A 32 2.93 1.82 -10.30
CA ILE A 32 2.83 2.99 -9.43
C ILE A 32 4.23 3.48 -9.06
N ILE A 33 4.44 4.79 -9.01
CA ILE A 33 5.60 5.39 -8.35
C ILE A 33 5.16 6.71 -7.70
N ASP A 34 5.62 6.97 -6.47
CA ASP A 34 5.42 8.26 -5.83
C ASP A 34 6.53 9.24 -6.28
N ALA A 35 6.23 10.54 -6.31
CA ALA A 35 7.10 11.55 -6.92
C ALA A 35 8.45 11.75 -6.20
N ASP A 36 8.55 11.32 -4.94
CA ASP A 36 9.73 11.41 -4.09
C ASP A 36 10.49 10.08 -3.93
N ASP A 37 10.09 9.05 -4.68
CA ASP A 37 10.66 7.71 -4.65
C ASP A 37 11.58 7.43 -5.85
N ILE A 38 12.52 6.51 -5.67
CA ILE A 38 13.45 6.06 -6.71
C ILE A 38 13.16 4.60 -7.05
N ALA A 39 12.75 4.32 -8.29
CA ALA A 39 12.59 2.95 -8.76
C ALA A 39 13.96 2.27 -8.96
N CYS A 40 14.08 1.01 -8.52
CA CYS A 40 15.25 0.20 -8.83
C CYS A 40 15.34 -0.08 -10.35
N PRO A 41 16.54 -0.10 -10.96
CA PRO A 41 16.69 -0.20 -12.42
C PRO A 41 15.97 -1.39 -13.06
N ASN A 42 15.94 -2.54 -12.37
CA ASN A 42 15.34 -3.77 -12.88
C ASN A 42 13.88 -3.98 -12.45
N ARG A 43 13.26 -3.02 -11.74
CA ARG A 43 11.93 -3.19 -11.13
C ARG A 43 10.89 -3.73 -12.12
N LEU A 44 10.69 -3.02 -13.24
CA LEU A 44 9.66 -3.39 -14.21
C LEU A 44 9.95 -4.74 -14.85
N LYS A 45 11.21 -5.00 -15.23
CA LYS A 45 11.64 -6.29 -15.76
C LYS A 45 11.28 -7.44 -14.83
N ARG A 46 11.65 -7.35 -13.55
CA ARG A 46 11.37 -8.38 -12.53
C ARG A 46 9.87 -8.61 -12.33
N GLN A 47 9.07 -7.54 -12.33
CA GLN A 47 7.63 -7.66 -12.15
C GLN A 47 6.93 -8.26 -13.38
N LEU A 48 7.38 -7.90 -14.59
CA LEU A 48 6.85 -8.46 -15.84
C LEU A 48 7.23 -9.95 -15.99
N GLU A 49 8.48 -10.34 -15.71
CA GLU A 49 8.91 -11.75 -15.66
C GLU A 49 8.04 -12.57 -14.69
N TYR A 50 7.64 -11.97 -13.56
CA TYR A 50 6.74 -12.62 -12.61
C TYR A 50 5.33 -12.81 -13.18
N PHE A 51 4.77 -11.80 -13.86
CA PHE A 51 3.47 -11.91 -14.51
C PHE A 51 3.47 -12.94 -15.64
N GLU A 52 4.53 -13.01 -16.44
CA GLU A 52 4.71 -14.03 -17.49
C GLU A 52 4.72 -15.44 -16.91
N SER A 53 5.47 -15.63 -15.82
CA SER A 53 5.56 -16.93 -15.12
C SER A 53 4.30 -17.27 -14.33
N ASN A 54 3.48 -16.27 -13.97
CA ASN A 54 2.27 -16.42 -13.16
C ASN A 54 1.10 -15.62 -13.76
N PRO A 55 0.56 -16.04 -14.92
CA PRO A 55 -0.41 -15.23 -15.69
C PRO A 55 -1.68 -14.84 -14.92
N SER A 56 -2.07 -15.66 -13.93
CA SER A 56 -3.24 -15.41 -13.08
C SER A 56 -3.03 -14.36 -11.97
N THR A 57 -1.83 -13.79 -11.84
CA THR A 57 -1.55 -12.71 -10.88
C THR A 57 -2.14 -11.41 -11.36
N ASP A 58 -2.76 -10.64 -10.45
CA ASP A 58 -3.40 -9.36 -10.74
C ASP A 58 -2.55 -8.17 -10.27
N ALA A 59 -1.77 -8.32 -9.20
CA ALA A 59 -0.84 -7.29 -8.74
C ALA A 59 0.43 -7.89 -8.13
N VAL A 60 1.57 -7.26 -8.40
CA VAL A 60 2.88 -7.64 -7.89
C VAL A 60 3.52 -6.43 -7.22
N GLY A 61 3.88 -6.55 -5.95
CA GLY A 61 4.64 -5.57 -5.19
C GLY A 61 6.02 -6.10 -4.78
N GLY A 62 6.64 -5.39 -3.84
CA GLY A 62 7.93 -5.76 -3.25
C GLY A 62 8.30 -4.85 -2.08
N TYR A 63 9.56 -4.92 -1.66
CA TYR A 63 10.06 -4.17 -0.52
C TYR A 63 10.43 -2.73 -0.89
N ILE A 64 10.42 -1.88 0.12
CA ILE A 64 10.99 -0.53 0.05
C ILE A 64 12.29 -0.52 0.86
N GLY A 65 13.38 -0.05 0.25
CA GLY A 65 14.60 0.30 0.96
C GLY A 65 14.51 1.76 1.42
N GLU A 66 14.64 2.00 2.71
CA GLU A 66 14.58 3.36 3.28
C GLU A 66 16.00 3.91 3.48
N PHE A 67 16.25 5.13 3.00
CA PHE A 67 17.55 5.81 3.09
C PHE A 67 17.43 7.22 3.67
N VAL A 68 18.47 7.74 4.33
CA VAL A 68 18.45 9.11 4.89
C VAL A 68 19.23 10.08 4.00
N ALA A 69 20.52 9.81 3.79
CA ALA A 69 21.41 10.69 3.03
C ALA A 69 21.40 10.33 1.53
N THR A 70 21.88 9.13 1.22
CA THR A 70 22.08 8.64 -0.16
C THR A 70 21.23 7.38 -0.42
N PRO A 71 20.62 7.24 -1.62
CA PRO A 71 19.87 6.04 -2.00
C PRO A 71 20.69 4.75 -2.03
N ASP A 72 22.01 4.82 -2.02
CA ASP A 72 22.89 3.63 -2.05
C ASP A 72 23.12 3.04 -0.64
N GLU A 73 22.81 3.83 0.40
CA GLU A 73 22.92 3.41 1.79
C GLU A 73 21.54 3.15 2.39
N ILE A 74 21.03 1.94 2.18
CA ILE A 74 19.76 1.51 2.76
C ILE A 74 19.93 1.25 4.25
N GLN A 75 19.20 2.00 5.08
CA GLN A 75 19.24 1.90 6.54
C GLN A 75 18.17 0.98 7.10
N SER A 76 17.04 0.86 6.41
CA SER A 76 15.91 0.03 6.82
C SER A 76 15.22 -0.58 5.59
N ILE A 77 14.54 -1.72 5.79
CA ILE A 77 13.75 -2.36 4.74
C ILE A 77 12.32 -2.54 5.22
N ARG A 78 11.37 -1.95 4.51
CA ARG A 78 9.95 -2.19 4.73
C ARG A 78 9.50 -3.45 4.01
N ARG A 79 9.48 -4.56 4.74
CA ARG A 79 9.07 -5.87 4.21
C ARG A 79 7.56 -6.07 4.22
N VAL A 80 7.10 -6.83 3.24
CA VAL A 80 5.71 -7.30 3.07
C VAL A 80 5.70 -8.83 2.93
N PRO A 81 4.61 -9.52 3.29
CA PRO A 81 4.53 -10.98 3.15
C PRO A 81 4.67 -11.42 1.69
N ILE A 82 5.42 -12.50 1.44
CA ILE A 82 5.62 -13.07 0.10
C ILE A 82 4.63 -14.22 -0.16
N GLU A 83 4.37 -15.05 0.86
CA GLU A 83 3.44 -16.17 0.75
C GLU A 83 2.00 -15.68 0.57
N SER A 84 1.30 -16.18 -0.46
CA SER A 84 -0.06 -15.76 -0.80
C SER A 84 -1.03 -15.83 0.40
N GLY A 85 -0.99 -16.91 1.19
CA GLY A 85 -1.80 -17.02 2.41
C GLY A 85 -1.48 -15.97 3.47
N LYS A 86 -0.20 -15.56 3.58
CA LYS A 86 0.23 -14.48 4.48
C LYS A 86 -0.15 -13.09 3.96
N ILE A 87 -0.19 -12.89 2.63
CA ILE A 87 -0.67 -11.64 2.02
C ILE A 87 -2.15 -11.43 2.39
N HIS A 88 -2.99 -12.43 2.14
CA HIS A 88 -4.41 -12.36 2.47
C HIS A 88 -4.63 -12.15 3.97
N ARG A 89 -3.96 -12.94 4.83
CA ARG A 89 -4.06 -12.79 6.30
C ARG A 89 -3.59 -11.42 6.77
N THR A 90 -2.50 -10.89 6.20
CA THR A 90 -1.96 -9.57 6.57
C THR A 90 -2.98 -8.47 6.29
N ALA A 91 -3.72 -8.58 5.19
CA ALA A 91 -4.74 -7.61 4.80
C ALA A 91 -5.88 -7.47 5.84
N TYR A 92 -6.05 -8.40 6.78
CA TYR A 92 -7.03 -8.25 7.86
C TYR A 92 -6.61 -7.23 8.92
N TYR A 93 -5.33 -6.89 9.03
CA TYR A 93 -4.83 -6.02 10.10
C TYR A 93 -3.79 -4.98 9.69
N ARG A 94 -3.29 -4.98 8.45
CA ARG A 94 -2.51 -3.88 7.86
C ARG A 94 -2.44 -4.01 6.34
N SER A 95 -1.93 -2.98 5.64
CA SER A 95 -1.67 -3.10 4.20
C SER A 95 -0.74 -4.28 3.90
N PRO A 96 -1.13 -5.21 3.01
CA PRO A 96 -0.33 -6.38 2.64
C PRO A 96 0.73 -6.07 1.57
N MET A 97 0.68 -4.88 0.97
CA MET A 97 1.59 -4.44 -0.10
C MET A 97 2.13 -3.05 0.20
N ASN A 98 3.33 -2.76 -0.29
CA ASN A 98 3.88 -1.42 -0.28
C ASN A 98 3.42 -0.70 -1.56
N HIS A 99 2.46 0.21 -1.45
CA HIS A 99 1.82 0.84 -2.63
C HIS A 99 2.79 1.39 -3.70
N PRO A 100 3.89 2.09 -3.36
CA PRO A 100 4.82 2.62 -4.37
C PRO A 100 5.55 1.55 -5.19
N THR A 101 5.59 0.30 -4.71
CA THR A 101 6.27 -0.80 -5.42
C THR A 101 5.35 -1.55 -6.35
N VAL A 102 4.03 -1.32 -6.31
CA VAL A 102 3.07 -2.18 -6.98
C VAL A 102 3.01 -1.90 -8.49
N THR A 103 3.01 -2.98 -9.25
CA THR A 103 2.56 -3.04 -10.65
C THR A 103 1.36 -3.97 -10.72
N PHE A 104 0.27 -3.55 -11.36
CA PHE A 104 -0.96 -4.33 -11.44
C PHE A 104 -1.55 -4.37 -12.84
N ARG A 105 -2.38 -5.37 -13.10
CA ARG A 105 -3.25 -5.44 -14.27
C ARG A 105 -4.29 -4.33 -14.18
N ARG A 106 -4.31 -3.45 -15.17
CA ARG A 106 -5.23 -2.32 -15.24
C ARG A 106 -6.69 -2.78 -15.13
N SER A 107 -7.03 -3.85 -15.84
CA SER A 107 -8.36 -4.46 -15.82
C SER A 107 -8.78 -4.90 -14.41
N ALA A 108 -7.89 -5.55 -13.64
CA ALA A 108 -8.20 -6.01 -12.30
C ALA A 108 -8.55 -4.86 -11.33
N VAL A 109 -7.85 -3.73 -11.42
CA VAL A 109 -8.14 -2.54 -10.62
C VAL A 109 -9.43 -1.86 -11.06
N LEU A 110 -9.68 -1.76 -12.36
CA LEU A 110 -10.93 -1.18 -12.87
C LEU A 110 -12.16 -2.02 -12.53
N ASP A 111 -12.03 -3.35 -12.60
CA ASP A 111 -13.09 -4.33 -12.31
C ASP A 111 -13.65 -4.19 -10.88
N VAL A 112 -12.78 -3.88 -9.90
CA VAL A 112 -13.22 -3.64 -8.52
C VAL A 112 -13.65 -2.19 -8.24
N GLY A 113 -13.70 -1.33 -9.27
CA GLY A 113 -14.14 0.06 -9.18
C GLY A 113 -13.04 1.11 -9.03
N ASN A 114 -11.77 0.75 -9.25
CA ASN A 114 -10.59 1.65 -9.22
C ASN A 114 -10.29 2.26 -7.84
N TYR A 115 -9.36 3.21 -7.73
CA TYR A 115 -9.12 4.01 -6.52
C TYR A 115 -10.34 4.84 -6.16
N ARG A 116 -10.66 4.89 -4.86
CA ARG A 116 -11.73 5.73 -4.30
C ARG A 116 -11.16 7.03 -3.75
N GLU A 117 -11.96 8.07 -3.76
CA GLU A 117 -11.64 9.33 -3.11
C GLU A 117 -11.73 9.16 -1.59
N MET A 118 -10.57 9.09 -0.95
CA MET A 118 -10.45 8.86 0.48
C MET A 118 -9.38 9.78 1.04
N GLU A 119 -9.59 10.23 2.28
CA GLU A 119 -8.60 11.07 2.99
C GLU A 119 -7.34 10.28 3.38
N TYR A 120 -7.45 8.94 3.47
CA TYR A 120 -6.41 8.08 4.02
C TYR A 120 -6.68 6.60 3.71
N GLY A 121 -5.61 5.86 3.35
CA GLY A 121 -5.65 4.40 3.20
C GLY A 121 -6.32 3.91 1.93
N GLU A 122 -6.36 4.75 0.90
CA GLU A 122 -6.94 4.44 -0.41
C GLU A 122 -6.31 3.22 -1.09
N ASP A 123 -5.03 2.96 -0.79
CA ASP A 123 -4.26 1.81 -1.26
C ASP A 123 -4.64 0.54 -0.52
N TYR A 124 -4.70 0.59 0.81
CA TYR A 124 -5.06 -0.55 1.63
C TYR A 124 -6.49 -1.01 1.35
N GLU A 125 -7.42 -0.07 1.24
CA GLU A 125 -8.81 -0.36 0.87
C GLU A 125 -8.91 -1.03 -0.51
N LEU A 126 -8.12 -0.57 -1.49
CA LEU A 126 -8.05 -1.18 -2.82
C LEU A 126 -7.54 -2.63 -2.74
N TRP A 127 -6.50 -2.91 -1.96
CA TRP A 127 -5.99 -4.28 -1.79
C TRP A 127 -7.04 -5.21 -1.17
N CYS A 128 -7.79 -4.72 -0.18
CA CYS A 128 -8.91 -5.46 0.40
C CYS A 128 -10.01 -5.76 -0.62
N ARG A 129 -10.38 -4.79 -1.48
CA ARG A 129 -11.37 -5.04 -2.55
C ARG A 129 -10.88 -6.04 -3.59
N LEU A 130 -9.63 -5.95 -4.00
CA LEU A 130 -9.03 -6.90 -4.93
C LEU A 130 -9.09 -8.32 -4.36
N LEU A 131 -8.64 -8.51 -3.12
CA LEU A 131 -8.70 -9.82 -2.45
C LEU A 131 -10.13 -10.32 -2.27
N GLN A 132 -11.07 -9.44 -1.89
CA GLN A 132 -12.49 -9.78 -1.73
C GLN A 132 -13.12 -10.27 -3.05
N ASN A 133 -12.66 -9.73 -4.18
CA ASN A 133 -13.13 -10.12 -5.52
C ASN A 133 -12.26 -11.21 -6.15
N GLY A 134 -11.54 -11.99 -5.33
CA GLY A 134 -10.77 -13.16 -5.78
C GLY A 134 -9.50 -12.84 -6.58
N LYS A 135 -9.07 -11.57 -6.61
CA LYS A 135 -7.86 -11.17 -7.32
C LYS A 135 -6.61 -11.63 -6.57
N LYS A 136 -5.58 -12.02 -7.32
CA LYS A 136 -4.33 -12.59 -6.77
C LYS A 136 -3.26 -11.52 -6.64
N LEU A 137 -2.80 -11.31 -5.41
CA LEU A 137 -1.72 -10.38 -5.09
C LEU A 137 -0.44 -11.17 -4.74
N ALA A 138 0.70 -10.67 -5.18
CA ALA A 138 2.02 -11.23 -4.90
C ALA A 138 3.01 -10.14 -4.48
N ASN A 139 4.04 -10.50 -3.73
CA ASN A 139 5.17 -9.63 -3.44
C ASN A 139 6.48 -10.34 -3.75
N LEU A 140 7.40 -9.66 -4.43
CA LEU A 140 8.75 -10.14 -4.64
C LEU A 140 9.60 -9.95 -3.38
N PRO A 141 10.51 -10.89 -3.06
CA PRO A 141 11.45 -10.79 -1.93
C PRO A 141 12.59 -9.77 -2.17
N GLU A 142 12.32 -8.69 -2.90
CA GLU A 142 13.33 -7.77 -3.45
C GLU A 142 12.97 -6.31 -3.15
N ILE A 143 13.98 -5.45 -3.04
CA ILE A 143 13.78 -4.00 -2.98
C ILE A 143 13.48 -3.52 -4.39
N LEU A 144 12.26 -3.03 -4.60
CA LEU A 144 11.82 -2.52 -5.91
C LEU A 144 11.85 -0.98 -5.98
N VAL A 145 11.77 -0.34 -4.82
CA VAL A 145 11.78 1.12 -4.69
C VAL A 145 12.64 1.51 -3.50
N LYS A 146 13.35 2.62 -3.63
CA LYS A 146 14.09 3.28 -2.56
C LYS A 146 13.36 4.57 -2.19
N ALA A 147 13.04 4.74 -0.92
CA ALA A 147 12.31 5.90 -0.40
C ALA A 147 13.13 6.63 0.65
N ARG A 148 13.03 7.96 0.70
CA ARG A 148 13.69 8.71 1.76
C ARG A 148 12.99 8.45 3.09
N ALA A 149 13.73 8.00 4.09
CA ALA A 149 13.28 7.90 5.46
C ALA A 149 12.93 9.30 5.97
N THR A 150 11.64 9.58 6.05
CA THR A 150 11.13 10.76 6.74
C THR A 150 10.85 10.41 8.19
N GLU A 151 10.93 11.37 9.12
CA GLU A 151 10.46 11.18 10.50
C GLU A 151 8.93 10.97 10.52
N LEU A 152 8.47 9.79 10.13
CA LEU A 152 7.07 9.42 9.93
C LEU A 152 6.28 9.31 11.24
N THR A 153 6.95 9.39 12.39
CA THR A 153 6.31 9.22 13.70
C THR A 153 5.45 10.43 14.10
N THR A 154 5.71 11.63 13.58
CA THR A 154 4.86 12.83 13.82
C THR A 154 3.59 12.82 12.98
N ARG A 155 3.60 12.28 11.76
CA ARG A 155 2.44 12.31 10.83
C ARG A 155 1.36 11.24 11.10
N ARG A 156 1.63 10.29 12.01
CA ARG A 156 0.79 9.09 12.24
C ARG A 156 0.09 9.06 13.60
N GLN A 157 -0.02 10.20 14.28
CA GLN A 157 -0.64 10.30 15.61
C GLN A 157 -1.67 11.44 15.64
N GLY A 158 -2.59 11.37 16.60
CA GLY A 158 -3.60 12.39 16.85
C GLY A 158 -5.03 11.98 16.47
N VAL A 159 -5.99 12.73 17.02
CA VAL A 159 -7.44 12.48 16.88
C VAL A 159 -7.88 12.47 15.42
N HIS A 160 -7.29 13.34 14.60
CA HIS A 160 -7.58 13.40 13.16
C HIS A 160 -7.21 12.10 12.43
N ILE A 161 -6.05 11.52 12.75
CA ILE A 161 -5.62 10.23 12.18
C ILE A 161 -6.52 9.10 12.69
N ALA A 162 -6.93 9.13 13.97
CA ALA A 162 -7.87 8.15 14.50
C ALA A 162 -9.23 8.18 13.77
N ARG A 163 -9.79 9.37 13.49
CA ARG A 163 -11.03 9.52 12.71
C ARG A 163 -10.89 8.96 11.29
N ARG A 164 -9.75 9.23 10.64
CA ARG A 164 -9.44 8.68 9.31
C ARG A 164 -9.32 7.16 9.32
N GLU A 165 -8.70 6.59 10.34
CA GLU A 165 -8.61 5.14 10.54
C GLU A 165 -10.01 4.51 10.70
N ILE A 166 -10.92 5.15 11.46
CA ILE A 166 -12.32 4.70 11.59
C ILE A 166 -13.02 4.69 10.23
N LYS A 167 -12.90 5.77 9.44
CA LYS A 167 -13.47 5.85 8.09
C LYS A 167 -12.92 4.75 7.18
N LEU A 168 -11.62 4.49 7.25
CA LEU A 168 -10.94 3.44 6.47
C LEU A 168 -11.46 2.04 6.83
N ILE A 169 -11.50 1.69 8.12
CA ILE A 169 -11.98 0.37 8.55
C ILE A 169 -13.45 0.18 8.17
N ARG A 170 -14.29 1.21 8.36
CA ARG A 170 -15.68 1.19 7.90
C ARG A 170 -15.75 0.92 6.39
N SER A 171 -14.97 1.65 5.59
CA SER A 171 -14.94 1.43 4.15
C SER A 171 -14.55 -0.01 3.78
N ILE A 172 -13.58 -0.62 4.47
CA ILE A 172 -13.16 -2.01 4.23
C ILE A 172 -14.26 -3.01 4.62
N VAL A 173 -14.93 -2.78 5.75
CA VAL A 173 -16.07 -3.62 6.16
C VAL A 173 -17.22 -3.51 5.16
N ASP A 174 -17.50 -2.30 4.67
CA ASP A 174 -18.55 -2.05 3.67
C ASP A 174 -18.25 -2.75 2.32
N THR A 175 -16.99 -3.14 2.05
CA THR A 175 -16.66 -3.96 0.87
C THR A 175 -16.92 -5.44 1.08
N GLY A 176 -17.25 -5.88 2.30
CA GLY A 176 -17.41 -7.29 2.68
C GLY A 176 -16.10 -8.04 2.94
N PHE A 177 -14.95 -7.35 2.96
CA PHE A 177 -13.64 -8.02 3.14
C PHE A 177 -13.48 -8.68 4.52
N TYR A 178 -14.03 -8.04 5.57
CA TYR A 178 -14.24 -8.69 6.86
C TYR A 178 -15.46 -8.11 7.58
N VAL A 179 -15.99 -8.88 8.54
CA VAL A 179 -17.17 -8.51 9.32
C VAL A 179 -16.87 -7.41 10.35
N TRP A 180 -17.92 -6.72 10.80
CA TRP A 180 -17.84 -5.65 11.80
C TRP A 180 -17.13 -6.04 13.10
N ILE A 181 -17.21 -7.31 13.53
CA ILE A 181 -16.48 -7.79 14.72
C ILE A 181 -14.96 -7.63 14.53
N LEU A 182 -14.43 -8.06 13.39
CA LEU A 182 -13.01 -7.91 13.05
C LEU A 182 -12.63 -6.45 12.82
N GLY A 183 -13.55 -5.64 12.27
CA GLY A 183 -13.40 -4.19 12.20
C GLY A 183 -13.27 -3.54 13.57
N GLY A 184 -14.13 -3.93 14.52
CA GLY A 184 -14.08 -3.47 15.91
C GLY A 184 -12.77 -3.81 16.61
N ILE A 185 -12.28 -5.05 16.44
CA ILE A 185 -10.97 -5.48 16.96
C ILE A 185 -9.84 -4.62 16.36
N ASN A 186 -9.86 -4.39 15.04
CA ASN A 186 -8.89 -3.52 14.39
C ASN A 186 -8.90 -2.11 14.97
N LEU A 187 -10.08 -1.52 15.17
CA LEU A 187 -10.20 -0.19 15.74
C LEU A 187 -9.71 -0.15 17.19
N ALA A 188 -10.05 -1.16 18.00
CA ALA A 188 -9.60 -1.27 19.39
C ALA A 188 -8.08 -1.35 19.52
N VAL A 189 -7.39 -1.95 18.54
CA VAL A 189 -5.91 -1.99 18.52
C VAL A 189 -5.32 -0.70 17.93
N ARG A 190 -5.86 -0.23 16.79
CA ARG A 190 -5.25 0.86 16.03
C ARG A 190 -5.51 2.24 16.64
N VAL A 191 -6.72 2.52 17.10
CA VAL A 191 -7.08 3.87 17.60
C VAL A 191 -6.26 4.25 18.84
N PRO A 192 -6.11 3.41 19.88
CA PRO A 192 -5.26 3.75 21.02
C PRO A 192 -3.81 3.97 20.61
N ALA A 193 -3.28 3.18 19.68
CA ALA A 193 -1.92 3.37 19.14
C ALA A 193 -1.73 4.71 18.41
N ARG A 194 -2.81 5.37 17.93
CA ARG A 194 -2.75 6.73 17.36
C ARG A 194 -2.82 7.83 18.42
N LEU A 195 -3.37 7.54 19.59
CA LEU A 195 -3.59 8.51 20.67
C LEU A 195 -2.51 8.44 21.76
N LEU A 196 -1.81 7.31 21.87
CA LEU A 196 -0.76 7.09 22.86
C LEU A 196 0.44 8.06 22.67
N PRO A 197 0.92 8.68 23.75
CA PRO A 197 2.15 9.48 23.71
C PRO A 197 3.34 8.65 23.23
N LYS A 198 4.22 9.25 22.41
CA LYS A 198 5.38 8.57 21.78
C LYS A 198 6.24 7.75 22.77
N ARG A 199 6.39 8.24 24.00
CA ARG A 199 7.17 7.58 25.06
C ARG A 199 6.62 6.20 25.43
N LEU A 200 5.28 6.05 25.45
CA LEU A 200 4.63 4.78 25.79
C LEU A 200 4.69 3.77 24.63
N LEU A 201 4.51 4.25 23.39
CA LEU A 201 4.63 3.41 22.19
C LEU A 201 6.04 2.83 22.02
N GLY A 202 7.08 3.62 22.30
CA GLY A 202 8.47 3.14 22.26
C GLY A 202 8.77 2.03 23.28
N LEU A 203 8.12 2.07 24.45
CA LEU A 203 8.19 1.01 25.46
C LEU A 203 7.48 -0.26 24.97
N ILE A 204 6.23 -0.15 24.50
CA ILE A 204 5.44 -1.30 24.01
C ILE A 204 6.12 -1.97 22.81
N TYR A 205 6.64 -1.20 21.85
CA TYR A 205 7.35 -1.75 20.69
C TYR A 205 8.65 -2.47 21.07
N LYS A 206 9.40 -1.95 22.05
CA LYS A 206 10.61 -2.62 22.56
C LYS A 206 10.29 -3.92 23.30
N THR A 207 9.16 -3.99 23.99
CA THR A 207 8.78 -5.15 24.80
C THR A 207 8.07 -6.25 23.99
N PHE A 208 7.28 -5.91 22.97
CA PHE A 208 6.44 -6.89 22.25
C PHE A 208 6.87 -7.21 20.80
N PHE A 209 7.65 -6.34 20.14
CA PHE A 209 7.98 -6.49 18.71
C PHE A 209 9.48 -6.65 18.41
N ARG A 210 10.31 -6.86 19.45
CA ARG A 210 11.66 -7.44 19.33
C ARG A 210 11.58 -8.92 19.70
N SER A 211 11.09 -9.73 18.77
CA SER A 211 11.21 -11.19 18.72
C SER A 211 11.25 -11.59 17.25
#